data_AF-A0A6U6A1S7-F1
#
_entry.id   AF-A0A6U6A1S7-F1
#
_cell.length_a   1.000
_cell.length_b   1.000
_cell.length_c   1.000
_cell.angle_alpha   90.00
_cell.angle_beta   90.00
_cell.angle_gamma   90.00
#
_symmetry.space_group_name_H-M   'P 1'
#
loop_
_entity.id
_entity.type
_entity.pdbx_description
1 polymer ?
#
loop_
_entity_poly.entity_id
_entity_poly.type
_entity_poly.pdbx_seq_one_letter_code
_entity_poly.pdbx_strand_id
1 'polypeptide(L)'
;MKATDEWMYLCAAHKQPQECSAIDYIIHTLDGTCALLNSNKWFPWNARIPSSSLKYFQSITRRLYRVLSHCFFHHKEIFEDFEKNNHLCLRFVAFAKAHDLIPPKLLIIPQSGFLSCVHTQTQQS
;
A
#
# COMPACT_ATOMS: atom_id res chain seq x y z
N MET A 1 -5.96 10.05 8.32
CA MET A 1 -6.59 8.81 7.80
C MET A 1 -6.40 7.68 8.80
N LYS A 2 -7.47 6.98 9.21
CA LYS A 2 -7.40 5.82 10.11
C LYS A 2 -7.42 4.51 9.33
N ALA A 3 -6.82 3.44 9.84
CA ALA A 3 -7.09 2.06 9.38
C ALA A 3 -7.88 1.26 10.41
N THR A 4 -7.61 1.47 11.69
CA THR A 4 -8.45 1.03 12.80
C THR A 4 -8.45 2.13 13.85
N ASP A 5 -9.15 1.95 14.98
CA ASP A 5 -9.10 2.93 16.08
C ASP A 5 -7.70 3.08 16.70
N GLU A 6 -6.85 2.06 16.59
CA GLU A 6 -5.47 2.08 17.08
C GLU A 6 -4.48 2.68 16.06
N TRP A 7 -4.82 2.64 14.77
CA TRP A 7 -3.92 3.04 13.68
C TRP A 7 -4.39 4.33 13.03
N MET A 8 -3.81 5.46 13.48
CA MET A 8 -3.98 6.78 12.87
C MET A 8 -2.75 7.19 12.05
N TYR A 9 -2.97 7.56 10.79
CA TYR A 9 -1.94 8.01 9.87
C TYR A 9 -2.01 9.51 9.61
N LEU A 10 -0.91 10.20 9.92
CA LEU A 10 -0.68 11.61 9.61
C LEU A 10 -0.06 11.76 8.21
N CYS A 11 -0.50 12.79 7.49
CA CYS A 11 -0.07 13.06 6.12
C CYS A 11 1.22 13.87 6.09
N ALA A 12 2.21 13.39 5.36
CA ALA A 12 3.53 14.01 5.23
C ALA A 12 3.66 14.98 4.03
N ALA A 13 2.57 15.26 3.32
CA ALA A 13 2.56 16.23 2.22
C ALA A 13 2.60 17.69 2.72
N HIS A 14 2.38 17.91 4.01
CA HIS A 14 2.36 19.22 4.63
C HIS A 14 3.69 19.53 5.32
N LYS A 15 3.92 20.82 5.64
CA LYS A 15 5.15 21.29 6.33
C LYS A 15 5.40 20.54 7.65
N GLN A 16 4.33 20.25 8.38
CA GLN A 16 4.34 19.37 9.55
C GLN A 16 3.31 18.25 9.34
N PRO A 17 3.59 17.00 9.74
CA PRO A 17 2.62 15.92 9.61
C PRO A 17 1.32 16.26 10.34
N GLN A 18 0.21 16.22 9.62
CA GLN A 18 -1.11 16.58 10.17
C GLN A 18 -2.18 15.60 9.70
N GLU A 19 -3.36 15.70 10.31
CA GLU A 19 -4.52 14.91 9.89
C GLU A 19 -5.07 15.40 8.56
N CYS A 20 -5.50 14.44 7.75
CA CYS A 20 -6.28 14.67 6.54
C CYS A 20 -7.46 13.72 6.52
N SER A 21 -8.52 14.13 5.81
CA SER A 21 -9.59 13.23 5.41
C SER A 21 -9.00 12.01 4.69
N ALA A 22 -9.75 10.90 4.67
CA ALA A 22 -9.27 9.68 4.02
C ALA A 22 -8.96 9.91 2.53
N ILE A 23 -9.85 10.59 1.81
CA ILE A 23 -9.69 10.87 0.38
C ILE A 23 -8.47 11.76 0.13
N ASP A 24 -8.30 12.85 0.88
CA ASP A 24 -7.16 13.76 0.72
C ASP A 24 -5.84 13.04 1.04
N TYR A 25 -5.83 12.21 2.09
CA TYR A 25 -4.65 11.42 2.43
C TYR A 25 -4.24 10.50 1.29
N ILE A 26 -5.22 9.81 0.68
CA ILE A 26 -4.99 8.88 -0.43
C ILE A 26 -4.43 9.65 -1.63
N ILE A 27 -5.06 10.75 -2.02
CA ILE A 27 -4.63 11.59 -3.14
C ILE A 27 -3.20 12.10 -2.90
N HIS A 28 -2.93 12.73 -1.75
CA HIS A 28 -1.59 13.21 -1.41
C HIS A 28 -0.53 12.09 -1.38
N THR A 29 -0.92 10.88 -0.98
CA THR A 29 -0.02 9.72 -0.96
C THR A 29 0.33 9.26 -2.38
N LEU A 30 -0.68 9.18 -3.26
CA LEU A 30 -0.49 8.77 -4.65
C LEU A 30 0.31 9.81 -5.42
N ASP A 31 -0.06 11.09 -5.32
CA ASP A 31 0.65 12.19 -5.98
C ASP A 31 2.11 12.27 -5.52
N GLY A 32 2.35 12.16 -4.22
CA GLY A 32 3.71 12.16 -3.68
C GLY A 32 4.54 10.95 -4.14
N THR A 33 3.90 9.78 -4.30
CA THR A 33 4.55 8.58 -4.82
C THR A 33 4.89 8.74 -6.30
N CYS A 34 3.93 9.19 -7.11
CA CYS A 34 4.11 9.45 -8.53
C CYS A 34 5.20 10.50 -8.77
N ALA A 35 5.17 11.63 -8.04
CA ALA A 35 6.18 12.68 -8.16
C ALA A 35 7.59 12.17 -7.81
N LEU A 36 7.71 11.31 -6.79
CA LEU A 36 8.99 10.74 -6.37
C LEU A 36 9.54 9.77 -7.41
N LEU A 37 8.72 8.84 -7.91
CA LEU A 37 9.15 7.83 -8.89
C LEU A 37 9.46 8.44 -10.26
N ASN A 38 8.80 9.55 -10.63
CA ASN A 38 9.09 10.29 -11.86
C ASN A 38 10.21 11.34 -11.70
N SER A 39 10.82 11.45 -10.52
CA SER A 39 11.88 12.42 -10.30
C SER A 39 13.21 11.91 -10.87
N ASN A 40 13.67 12.52 -11.96
CA ASN A 40 15.00 12.24 -12.54
C ASN A 40 16.17 12.43 -11.54
N LYS A 41 15.96 13.15 -10.44
CA LYS A 41 16.94 13.30 -9.37
C LYS A 41 17.18 11.99 -8.61
N TRP A 42 16.12 11.23 -8.35
CA TRP A 42 16.17 10.02 -7.52
C TRP A 42 16.05 8.75 -8.37
N PHE A 43 15.31 8.81 -9.48
CA PHE A 43 15.04 7.72 -10.40
C PHE A 43 15.31 8.19 -11.84
N PRO A 44 16.60 8.30 -12.25
CA PRO A 44 16.96 8.64 -13.62
C PRO A 44 16.54 7.53 -14.60
N TRP A 45 15.93 7.91 -15.73
CA TRP A 45 15.36 6.98 -16.73
C TRP A 45 16.39 6.08 -17.43
N ASN A 46 17.63 6.54 -17.56
CA ASN A 46 18.69 5.91 -18.35
C ASN A 46 19.80 5.24 -17.52
N ALA A 47 19.66 5.20 -16.20
CA ALA A 47 20.70 4.68 -15.32
C ALA A 47 20.14 3.64 -14.34
N ARG A 48 21.02 2.72 -13.92
CA ARG A 48 20.71 1.77 -12.87
C ARG A 48 20.27 2.53 -11.61
N ILE A 49 19.21 2.06 -10.95
CA ILE A 49 18.65 2.72 -9.76
C ILE A 49 19.76 2.90 -8.71
N PRO A 50 20.04 4.14 -8.26
CA PRO A 50 21.05 4.39 -7.24
C PRO A 50 20.70 3.67 -5.93
N SER A 51 21.70 3.11 -5.24
CA SER A 51 21.48 2.46 -3.93
C SER A 51 20.87 3.42 -2.91
N SER A 52 21.20 4.71 -3.00
CA SER A 52 20.63 5.78 -2.17
C SER A 52 19.13 5.97 -2.37
N SER A 53 18.59 5.54 -3.52
CA SER A 53 17.17 5.63 -3.86
C SER A 53 16.37 4.42 -3.37
N LEU A 54 17.01 3.30 -3.02
CA LEU A 54 16.33 2.09 -2.57
C LEU A 54 15.51 2.32 -1.28
N LYS A 55 15.98 3.22 -0.40
CA LYS A 55 15.25 3.63 0.82
C LYS A 55 13.86 4.19 0.54
N TYR A 56 13.63 4.76 -0.65
CA TYR A 56 12.34 5.31 -1.02
C TYR A 56 11.28 4.24 -1.25
N PHE A 57 11.66 3.04 -1.74
CA PHE A 57 10.71 1.93 -1.90
C PHE A 57 10.07 1.56 -0.58
N GLN A 58 10.87 1.38 0.47
CA GLN A 58 10.37 1.15 1.83
C GLN A 58 9.36 2.21 2.28
N SER A 59 9.63 3.50 2.02
CA SER A 59 8.70 4.58 2.37
C SER A 59 7.41 4.50 1.56
N ILE A 60 7.51 4.31 0.24
CA ILE A 60 6.38 4.21 -0.69
C ILE A 60 5.51 3.01 -0.33
N THR A 61 6.09 1.82 -0.23
CA THR A 61 5.36 0.57 0.01
C THR A 61 4.60 0.65 1.34
N ARG A 62 5.22 1.18 2.41
CA ARG A 62 4.51 1.41 3.68
C ARG A 62 3.33 2.36 3.53
N ARG A 63 3.45 3.46 2.77
CA ARG A 63 2.37 4.43 2.59
C ARG A 63 1.22 3.88 1.76
N LEU A 64 1.52 3.17 0.66
CA LEU A 64 0.52 2.49 -0.15
C LEU A 64 -0.21 1.40 0.63
N TYR A 65 0.50 0.66 1.49
CA TYR A 65 -0.14 -0.32 2.36
C TYR A 65 -1.16 0.27 3.34
N ARG A 66 -0.95 1.51 3.79
CA ARG A 66 -1.93 2.22 4.64
C ARG A 66 -3.23 2.49 3.90
N VAL A 67 -3.17 2.80 2.60
CA VAL A 67 -4.34 2.97 1.75
C VAL A 67 -5.08 1.64 1.63
N LEU A 68 -4.37 0.55 1.31
CA LEU A 68 -4.96 -0.79 1.23
C LEU A 68 -5.60 -1.22 2.57
N SER A 69 -4.93 -0.95 3.69
CA SER A 69 -5.46 -1.25 5.03
C SER A 69 -6.71 -0.44 5.35
N HIS A 70 -6.73 0.86 5.00
CA HIS A 70 -7.92 1.69 5.16
C HIS A 70 -9.10 1.12 4.35
N CYS A 71 -8.88 0.77 3.08
CA CYS A 71 -9.90 0.14 2.25
C CYS A 71 -10.40 -1.18 2.85
N PHE A 72 -9.51 -2.02 3.36
CA PHE A 72 -9.89 -3.30 3.99
C PHE A 72 -10.80 -3.11 5.21
N PHE A 73 -10.46 -2.19 6.13
CA PHE A 73 -11.20 -2.05 7.40
C PHE A 73 -12.43 -1.15 7.31
N HIS A 74 -12.48 -0.19 6.39
CA HIS A 74 -13.58 0.77 6.27
C HIS A 74 -14.45 0.60 5.02
N HIS A 75 -13.95 -0.11 4.00
CA HIS A 75 -14.63 -0.31 2.71
C HIS A 75 -14.58 -1.79 2.27
N LYS A 76 -14.90 -2.69 3.22
CA LYS A 76 -14.67 -4.13 3.12
C LYS A 76 -15.27 -4.79 1.88
N GLU A 77 -16.54 -4.48 1.57
CA GLU A 77 -17.26 -5.04 0.41
C GLU A 77 -16.54 -4.70 -0.91
N ILE A 78 -16.26 -3.41 -1.14
CA ILE A 78 -15.55 -2.93 -2.33
C ILE A 78 -14.14 -3.54 -2.41
N PHE A 79 -13.45 -3.62 -1.27
CA PHE A 79 -12.13 -4.24 -1.20
C PHE A 79 -12.19 -5.72 -1.61
N GLU A 80 -13.13 -6.49 -1.07
CA GLU A 80 -13.25 -7.93 -1.36
C GLU A 80 -13.62 -8.20 -2.81
N ASP A 81 -14.56 -7.45 -3.38
CA ASP A 81 -14.94 -7.56 -4.78
C ASP A 81 -13.76 -7.27 -5.72
N PHE A 82 -12.98 -6.22 -5.40
CA PHE A 82 -11.80 -5.90 -6.18
C PHE A 82 -10.71 -6.96 -6.03
N GLU A 83 -10.44 -7.39 -4.80
CA GLU A 83 -9.37 -8.33 -4.46
C GLU A 83 -9.64 -9.72 -5.03
N LYS A 84 -10.90 -10.17 -5.04
CA LYS A 84 -11.31 -11.46 -5.64
C LYS A 84 -10.94 -11.55 -7.12
N ASN A 85 -11.01 -10.44 -7.84
CA ASN A 85 -10.75 -10.41 -9.27
C ASN A 85 -9.26 -10.13 -9.57
N ASN A 86 -8.60 -9.31 -8.77
CA ASN A 86 -7.29 -8.75 -9.12
C ASN A 86 -6.13 -9.24 -8.24
N HIS A 87 -6.40 -9.78 -7.04
CA HIS A 87 -5.37 -10.19 -6.08
C HIS A 87 -4.30 -9.11 -5.85
N LEU A 88 -4.70 -7.85 -5.80
CA LEU A 88 -3.77 -6.71 -5.79
C LEU A 88 -3.06 -6.64 -4.44
N CYS A 89 -3.81 -6.65 -3.35
CA CYS A 89 -3.27 -6.54 -2.00
C CYS A 89 -2.43 -7.77 -1.66
N LEU A 90 -2.88 -8.97 -2.03
CA LEU A 90 -2.13 -10.22 -1.87
C LEU A 90 -0.76 -10.15 -2.56
N ARG A 91 -0.72 -9.80 -3.84
CA ARG A 91 0.54 -9.66 -4.59
C ARG A 91 1.42 -8.55 -4.02
N PHE A 92 0.83 -7.44 -3.61
CA PHE A 92 1.52 -6.33 -2.98
C PHE A 92 2.19 -6.75 -1.67
N VAL A 93 1.48 -7.47 -0.79
CA VAL A 93 2.01 -7.97 0.49
C VAL A 93 3.10 -9.01 0.25
N ALA A 94 2.91 -9.92 -0.70
CA ALA A 94 3.92 -10.90 -1.07
C ALA A 94 5.21 -10.22 -1.56
N PHE A 95 5.10 -9.23 -2.46
CA PHE A 95 6.22 -8.41 -2.92
C PHE A 95 6.90 -7.67 -1.78
N ALA A 96 6.12 -7.04 -0.89
CA ALA A 96 6.65 -6.30 0.24
C ALA A 96 7.43 -7.20 1.22
N LYS A 97 6.98 -8.44 1.43
CA LYS A 97 7.68 -9.44 2.25
C LYS A 97 8.94 -9.97 1.58
N ALA A 98 8.88 -10.28 0.28
CA ALA A 98 10.01 -10.85 -0.47
C ALA A 98 11.24 -9.92 -0.53
N HIS A 99 11.02 -8.61 -0.37
CA HIS A 99 12.06 -7.59 -0.41
C HIS A 99 12.23 -6.80 0.90
N ASP A 100 11.69 -7.29 2.02
CA ASP A 100 11.80 -6.66 3.34
C ASP A 100 11.40 -5.16 3.37
N LEU A 101 10.36 -4.82 2.59
CA LEU A 101 9.92 -3.42 2.42
C LEU A 101 9.01 -2.96 3.56
N ILE A 102 8.28 -3.90 4.16
CA ILE A 102 7.39 -3.65 5.31
C ILE A 102 7.68 -4.70 6.40
N PRO A 103 8.05 -4.27 7.62
CA PRO A 103 8.18 -5.16 8.75
C PRO A 103 6.87 -5.93 9.03
N PRO A 104 6.90 -7.23 9.36
CA PRO A 104 5.69 -8.03 9.58
C PRO A 104 4.71 -7.44 10.59
N LYS A 105 5.21 -6.79 11.65
CA LYS A 105 4.39 -6.11 12.67
C LYS A 105 3.52 -4.96 12.15
N LEU A 106 3.84 -4.41 10.97
CA LEU A 106 3.07 -3.34 10.34
C LEU A 106 2.05 -3.89 9.33
N LEU A 107 2.07 -5.20 9.06
CA LEU A 107 1.10 -5.86 8.18
C LEU A 107 -0.12 -6.28 8.99
N ILE A 108 -1.09 -5.37 9.08
CA ILE A 108 -2.27 -5.51 9.93
C ILE A 108 -3.46 -6.22 9.27
N ILE A 109 -3.46 -6.35 7.93
CA ILE A 109 -4.46 -7.13 7.22
C ILE A 109 -4.16 -8.62 7.42
N PRO A 110 -5.08 -9.41 8.01
CA PRO A 110 -4.84 -10.82 8.30
C PRO A 110 -4.74 -11.64 7.01
N GLN A 111 -3.95 -12.72 7.05
CA GLN A 111 -3.73 -13.57 5.87
C GLN A 111 -5.02 -14.26 5.37
N SER A 112 -5.96 -14.54 6.28
CA SER A 112 -7.33 -14.99 5.95
C SER A 112 -8.11 -13.98 5.12
N GLY A 113 -7.81 -12.69 5.27
CA GLY A 113 -8.41 -11.61 4.49
C GLY A 113 -8.09 -11.66 2.99
N PHE A 114 -7.14 -12.50 2.58
CA PHE A 114 -6.80 -12.76 1.17
C PHE A 114 -7.25 -14.14 0.66
N LEU A 115 -7.65 -15.06 1.56
CA LEU A 115 -7.89 -16.47 1.24
C LEU A 115 -9.35 -16.78 0.88
N SER A 116 -10.29 -15.86 1.13
CA SER A 116 -11.68 -15.98 0.66
C SER A 116 -11.79 -16.03 -0.87
N CYS A 117 -10.72 -15.66 -1.59
CA CYS A 117 -10.66 -15.61 -3.05
C CYS A 117 -10.17 -16.91 -3.72
N VAL A 118 -9.52 -17.83 -2.99
CA VAL A 118 -8.82 -18.99 -3.58
C VAL A 118 -9.73 -20.21 -3.75
N HIS A 119 -10.81 -20.33 -2.98
CA HIS A 119 -11.62 -21.55 -2.97
C HIS A 119 -12.73 -21.64 -4.03
N THR A 120 -12.91 -20.64 -4.91
CA THR A 120 -14.01 -20.66 -5.90
C THR A 120 -13.64 -21.28 -7.26
N GLN A 121 -12.42 -21.79 -7.47
CA GLN A 121 -11.98 -22.32 -8.78
C GLN A 121 -11.78 -23.85 -8.86
N THR A 122 -12.09 -24.63 -7.83
CA THR A 122 -11.83 -26.09 -7.83
C THR A 122 -13.07 -27.00 -7.84
N GLN A 123 -14.25 -26.48 -8.15
CA GLN A 123 -15.45 -27.30 -8.34
C GLN A 123 -16.21 -26.88 -9.61
N GLN A 124 -15.66 -27.17 -10.78
CA GLN A 124 -16.40 -27.38 -12.04
C GLN A 124 -15.44 -27.85 -13.13
N SER A 125 -15.18 -29.17 -13.16
CA SER A 125 -14.76 -29.95 -14.33
C SER A 125 -14.89 -31.43 -14.02
#